data_AF-A0A971EM70-F1
#
_entry.id   AF-A0A971EM70-F1
#
_cell.length_a   1.000
_cell.length_b   1.000
_cell.length_c   1.000
_cell.angle_alpha   90.00
_cell.angle_beta   90.00
_cell.angle_gamma   90.00
#
_symmetry.space_group_name_H-M   'P 1'
#
loop_
_entity.id
_entity.type
_entity.pdbx_description
1 polymer ?
#
loop_
_entity_poly.entity_id
_entity_poly.type
_entity_poly.pdbx_seq_one_letter_code
_entity_poly.pdbx_strand_id
1 'polypeptide(L)'
;MAISQGRDVVIELVQTDLGMALDFYHNLIMLFLCLGSMGQRARRGTGSIQWKEFNWASPPDFQASLRTSLKGLGVASGFSFPHVHGPGKVIERKDALLHTRSRLLRVWLGSGYQDAEAARIAISAAASACNPRGGGQQYLGQAESKNQNRSRLASPLWCTIRKVGRSYHPVISELDNMYLGTNQETAYLRARDGFLRRLGVTGI
;
A
#
# COMPACT_ATOMS: atom_id res chain seq x y z
N MET A 1 -9.55 12.00 19.28
CA MET A 1 -9.90 10.67 19.82
C MET A 1 -9.44 9.62 18.81
N ALA A 2 -8.68 8.59 19.22
CA ALA A 2 -8.29 7.50 18.34
C ALA A 2 -9.23 6.30 18.55
N ILE A 3 -9.65 5.64 17.47
CA ILE A 3 -10.43 4.40 17.56
C ILE A 3 -9.47 3.26 17.92
N SER A 4 -9.78 2.48 18.96
CA SER A 4 -8.94 1.36 19.38
C SER A 4 -8.95 0.22 18.34
N GLN A 5 -7.89 -0.59 18.30
CA GLN A 5 -7.86 -1.79 17.46
C GLN A 5 -9.00 -2.76 17.83
N GLY A 6 -9.49 -3.51 16.84
CA GLY A 6 -10.52 -4.53 17.03
C GLY A 6 -11.95 -3.99 17.08
N ARG A 7 -12.14 -2.70 16.80
CA ARG A 7 -13.46 -2.09 16.62
C ARG A 7 -13.99 -2.34 15.22
N ASP A 8 -15.28 -2.62 15.15
CA ASP A 8 -15.99 -2.76 13.90
C ASP A 8 -16.48 -1.40 13.40
N VAL A 9 -16.49 -1.25 12.09
CA VAL A 9 -17.08 -0.11 11.39
C VAL A 9 -17.97 -0.67 10.29
N VAL A 10 -19.16 -0.11 10.16
CA VAL A 10 -20.09 -0.42 9.07
C VAL A 10 -19.96 0.67 8.01
N ILE A 11 -19.80 0.26 6.76
CA ILE A 11 -19.81 1.16 5.59
C ILE A 11 -21.05 0.78 4.78
N GLU A 12 -22.02 1.69 4.72
CA GLU A 12 -23.22 1.53 3.92
C GLU A 12 -23.09 2.31 2.62
N LEU A 13 -23.30 1.61 1.49
CA LEU A 13 -23.38 2.24 0.18
C LEU A 13 -24.84 2.40 -0.19
N VAL A 14 -25.28 3.65 -0.29
CA VAL A 14 -26.65 3.99 -0.68
C VAL A 14 -26.61 4.61 -2.06
N GLN A 15 -27.30 3.97 -3.01
CA GLN A 15 -27.49 4.51 -4.36
C GLN A 15 -28.78 5.34 -4.38
N THR A 16 -28.65 6.62 -4.69
CA THR A 16 -29.78 7.56 -4.80
C THR A 16 -30.15 7.89 -6.24
N ASP A 17 -29.28 7.57 -7.21
CA ASP A 17 -29.47 7.80 -8.64
C ASP A 17 -29.17 6.52 -9.43
N LEU A 18 -30.12 6.12 -10.29
CA LEU A 18 -30.04 4.93 -11.14
C LEU A 18 -28.93 5.02 -12.20
N GLY A 19 -28.38 6.21 -12.47
CA GLY A 19 -27.33 6.43 -13.46
C GLY A 19 -25.91 5.98 -13.06
N MET A 20 -25.64 5.73 -11.78
CA MET A 20 -24.32 5.26 -11.31
C MET A 20 -24.25 3.73 -11.22
N ALA A 21 -23.17 3.15 -11.75
CA ALA A 21 -22.90 1.72 -11.59
C ALA A 21 -22.46 1.43 -10.14
N LEU A 22 -23.39 0.96 -9.30
CA LEU A 22 -23.12 0.53 -7.91
C LEU A 22 -21.93 -0.44 -7.83
N ASP A 23 -21.78 -1.30 -8.84
CA ASP A 23 -20.67 -2.24 -8.97
C ASP A 23 -19.30 -1.55 -9.03
N PHE A 24 -19.19 -0.38 -9.68
CA PHE A 24 -17.94 0.37 -9.71
C PHE A 24 -17.52 0.80 -8.30
N TYR A 25 -18.45 1.38 -7.53
CA TYR A 25 -18.18 1.83 -6.17
C TYR A 25 -17.93 0.68 -5.21
N HIS A 26 -18.68 -0.42 -5.36
CA HIS A 26 -18.43 -1.64 -4.62
C HIS A 26 -16.99 -2.12 -4.86
N ASN A 27 -16.56 -2.26 -6.11
CA ASN A 27 -15.20 -2.70 -6.43
C ASN A 27 -14.12 -1.71 -5.99
N LEU A 28 -14.41 -0.40 -6.04
CA LEU A 28 -13.50 0.63 -5.53
C LEU A 28 -13.31 0.49 -4.02
N ILE A 29 -14.39 0.23 -3.28
CA ILE A 29 -14.34 0.01 -1.83
C ILE A 29 -13.65 -1.31 -1.51
N MET A 30 -13.89 -2.38 -2.27
CA MET A 30 -13.17 -3.64 -2.10
C MET A 30 -11.66 -3.46 -2.32
N LEU A 31 -11.27 -2.70 -3.34
CA LEU A 31 -9.86 -2.35 -3.57
C LEU A 31 -9.28 -1.54 -2.41
N PHE A 32 -10.03 -0.55 -1.90
CA PHE A 32 -9.64 0.22 -0.73
C PHE A 32 -9.51 -0.66 0.53
N LEU A 33 -10.40 -1.63 0.74
CA LEU A 33 -10.32 -2.58 1.85
C LEU A 33 -9.13 -3.53 1.70
N CYS A 34 -8.67 -3.80 0.47
CA CYS A 34 -7.44 -4.57 0.25
C CYS A 34 -6.17 -3.74 0.51
N LEU A 35 -6.10 -2.48 0.06
CA LEU A 35 -4.85 -1.71 0.00
C LEU A 35 -4.79 -0.50 0.94
N GLY A 36 -5.94 0.07 1.28
CA GLY A 36 -6.10 1.35 1.95
C GLY A 36 -6.14 1.30 3.47
N SER A 37 -6.22 2.48 4.06
CA SER A 37 -6.27 2.72 5.50
C SER A 37 -6.87 4.11 5.73
N MET A 38 -7.29 4.39 6.97
CA MET A 38 -7.90 5.66 7.35
C MET A 38 -7.13 6.39 8.46
N GLY A 39 -7.24 7.71 8.51
CA GLY A 39 -6.75 8.53 9.62
C GLY A 39 -5.31 9.03 9.51
N GLN A 40 -4.79 9.56 10.61
CA GLN A 40 -3.46 10.16 10.63
C GLN A 40 -2.38 9.08 10.52
N ARG A 41 -1.39 9.30 9.64
CA ARG A 41 -0.30 8.35 9.33
C ARG A 41 -0.80 7.02 8.74
N ALA A 42 -1.96 7.00 8.09
CA ALA A 42 -2.55 5.81 7.45
C ALA A 42 -1.55 5.04 6.56
N ARG A 43 -0.75 5.79 5.79
CA ARG A 43 0.29 5.26 4.89
C ARG A 43 1.49 4.57 5.59
N ARG A 44 1.50 4.51 6.92
CA ARG A 44 2.56 3.89 7.75
C ARG A 44 1.99 2.82 8.69
N GLY A 45 0.95 2.12 8.23
CA GLY A 45 0.35 0.97 8.91
C GLY A 45 -0.83 1.31 9.84
N THR A 46 -0.93 2.54 10.35
CA THR A 46 -2.04 2.96 11.23
C THR A 46 -3.38 2.96 10.48
N GLY A 47 -4.47 2.64 11.19
CA GLY A 47 -5.82 2.69 10.62
C GLY A 47 -6.04 1.74 9.45
N SER A 48 -5.25 0.67 9.38
CA SER A 48 -5.50 -0.44 8.49
C SER A 48 -6.81 -1.12 8.89
N ILE A 49 -7.70 -1.28 7.92
CA ILE A 49 -8.98 -1.95 8.09
C ILE A 49 -9.03 -3.18 7.20
N GLN A 50 -9.73 -4.21 7.65
CA GLN A 50 -9.96 -5.42 6.89
C GLN A 50 -11.43 -5.81 7.04
N TRP A 51 -12.08 -6.05 5.91
CA TRP A 51 -13.44 -6.56 5.91
C TRP A 51 -13.44 -7.97 6.50
N LYS A 52 -14.40 -8.25 7.40
CA LYS A 52 -14.47 -9.55 8.11
C LYS A 52 -14.60 -10.74 7.18
N GLU A 53 -15.21 -10.54 6.00
CA GLU A 53 -15.38 -11.58 4.99
C GLU A 53 -14.07 -11.88 4.22
N PHE A 54 -13.08 -10.98 4.28
CA PHE A 54 -11.73 -11.28 3.82
C PHE A 54 -11.02 -12.21 4.81
N ASN A 55 -11.26 -13.51 4.64
CA ASN A 55 -10.57 -14.59 5.33
C ASN A 55 -9.52 -15.25 4.42
N TRP A 56 -8.52 -14.47 4.00
CA TRP A 56 -7.43 -14.99 3.17
C TRP A 56 -6.65 -16.04 3.94
N ALA A 57 -6.62 -17.29 3.47
CA ALA A 57 -5.83 -18.35 4.10
C ALA A 57 -4.35 -18.26 3.70
N SER A 58 -4.08 -17.68 2.54
CA SER A 58 -2.76 -17.64 1.91
C SER A 58 -2.52 -16.36 1.09
N PRO A 59 -1.25 -16.01 0.77
CA PRO A 59 -0.94 -14.90 -0.13
C PRO A 59 -1.62 -14.96 -1.52
N PRO A 60 -1.75 -16.14 -2.17
CA PRO A 60 -2.60 -16.29 -3.35
C PRO A 60 -4.04 -15.78 -3.18
N ASP A 61 -4.68 -16.05 -2.04
CA ASP A 61 -6.08 -15.62 -1.82
C ASP A 61 -6.19 -14.10 -1.76
N PHE A 62 -5.21 -13.44 -1.12
CA PHE A 62 -5.11 -11.98 -1.12
C PHE A 62 -4.93 -11.43 -2.54
N GLN A 63 -4.03 -12.02 -3.33
CA GLN A 63 -3.83 -11.64 -4.73
C GLN A 63 -5.12 -11.83 -5.55
N ALA A 64 -5.87 -12.90 -5.31
CA ALA A 64 -7.12 -13.20 -5.99
C ALA A 64 -8.17 -12.13 -5.69
N SER A 65 -8.35 -11.71 -4.42
CA SER A 65 -9.27 -10.61 -4.08
C SER A 65 -8.87 -9.30 -4.78
N LEU A 66 -7.58 -8.95 -4.79
CA LEU A 66 -7.09 -7.79 -5.52
C LEU A 66 -7.39 -7.87 -7.03
N ARG A 67 -7.14 -9.03 -7.64
CA ARG A 67 -7.42 -9.27 -9.05
C ARG A 67 -8.91 -9.10 -9.35
N THR A 68 -9.78 -9.64 -8.49
CA THR A 68 -11.23 -9.50 -8.64
C THR A 68 -11.67 -8.04 -8.60
N SER A 69 -11.22 -7.25 -7.62
CA SER A 69 -11.56 -5.83 -7.55
C SER A 69 -11.03 -5.05 -8.75
N LEU A 70 -9.79 -5.29 -9.19
CA LEU A 70 -9.23 -4.65 -10.39
C LEU A 70 -9.97 -5.05 -11.67
N LYS A 71 -10.48 -6.29 -11.75
CA LYS A 71 -11.29 -6.77 -12.88
C LYS A 71 -12.66 -6.08 -12.87
N GLY A 72 -13.31 -5.98 -11.72
CA GLY A 72 -14.59 -5.26 -11.58
C GLY A 72 -14.47 -3.77 -11.89
N LEU A 73 -13.29 -3.18 -11.68
CA LEU A 73 -12.98 -1.80 -12.11
C LEU A 73 -12.57 -1.68 -13.59
N GLY A 74 -12.49 -2.78 -14.34
CA GLY A 74 -12.10 -2.78 -15.75
C GLY A 74 -10.62 -2.45 -16.02
N VAL A 75 -9.75 -2.52 -15.00
CA VAL A 75 -8.33 -2.12 -15.12
C VAL A 75 -7.33 -3.28 -14.95
N ALA A 76 -7.81 -4.50 -14.68
CA ALA A 76 -6.96 -5.66 -14.44
C ALA A 76 -5.99 -6.00 -15.60
N SER A 77 -6.37 -5.72 -16.85
CA SER A 77 -5.54 -6.00 -18.03
C SER A 77 -4.21 -5.24 -18.00
N GLY A 78 -4.19 -4.06 -17.38
CA GLY A 78 -3.01 -3.23 -17.18
C GLY A 78 -2.02 -3.75 -16.12
N PHE A 79 -2.32 -4.86 -15.46
CA PHE A 79 -1.46 -5.45 -14.43
C PHE A 79 -1.00 -6.87 -14.79
N SER A 80 0.23 -7.19 -14.38
CA SER A 80 0.74 -8.55 -14.25
C SER A 80 0.49 -9.05 -12.82
N PHE A 81 0.27 -10.37 -12.72
CA PHE A 81 0.02 -11.04 -11.46
C PHE A 81 1.04 -12.18 -11.32
N PRO A 82 2.26 -11.88 -10.81
CA PRO A 82 3.28 -12.90 -10.62
C PRO A 82 2.80 -14.00 -9.68
N HIS A 83 3.38 -15.20 -9.77
CA HIS A 83 3.03 -16.27 -8.85
C HIS A 83 3.51 -15.92 -7.43
N VAL A 84 2.63 -16.06 -6.43
CA VAL A 84 2.91 -15.67 -5.05
C VAL A 84 2.87 -16.91 -4.17
N HIS A 85 3.98 -17.28 -3.54
CA HIS A 85 4.04 -18.36 -2.54
C HIS A 85 4.28 -17.86 -1.11
N GLY A 86 4.65 -16.58 -0.97
CA GLY A 86 5.07 -15.98 0.29
C GLY A 86 5.26 -14.47 0.16
N PRO A 87 6.04 -13.85 1.05
CA PRO A 87 6.37 -12.43 0.97
C PRO A 87 7.03 -12.07 -0.36
N GLY A 88 6.45 -11.14 -1.11
CA GLY A 88 6.91 -10.82 -2.45
C GLY A 88 5.97 -9.90 -3.21
N LYS A 89 6.27 -9.73 -4.50
CA LYS A 89 5.46 -8.93 -5.42
C LYS A 89 4.11 -9.61 -5.67
N VAL A 90 3.02 -8.85 -5.53
CA VAL A 90 1.64 -9.33 -5.66
C VAL A 90 1.03 -8.86 -6.97
N ILE A 91 1.22 -7.59 -7.33
CA ILE A 91 0.84 -7.06 -8.64
C ILE A 91 1.87 -6.05 -9.12
N GLU A 92 1.98 -5.92 -10.44
CA GLU A 92 2.80 -4.92 -11.09
C GLU A 92 2.11 -4.40 -12.35
N ARG A 93 2.12 -3.09 -12.52
CA ARG A 93 1.58 -2.42 -13.69
C ARG A 93 2.47 -2.70 -14.89
N LYS A 94 1.86 -3.05 -16.03
CA LYS A 94 2.56 -3.39 -17.27
C LYS A 94 3.04 -2.16 -18.03
N ASP A 95 2.34 -1.03 -17.90
CA ASP A 95 2.67 0.20 -18.62
C ASP A 95 3.65 1.07 -17.82
N ALA A 96 4.71 1.52 -18.50
CA ALA A 96 5.77 2.37 -17.95
C ALA A 96 5.49 3.87 -18.12
N LEU A 97 4.29 4.26 -18.53
CA LEU A 97 4.00 5.66 -18.84
C LEU A 97 4.15 6.51 -17.58
N LEU A 98 4.86 7.63 -17.67
CA LEU A 98 4.90 8.64 -16.62
C LEU A 98 3.63 9.49 -16.76
N HIS A 99 2.80 9.55 -15.71
CA HIS A 99 1.56 10.34 -15.75
C HIS A 99 1.55 11.48 -14.74
N THR A 100 0.72 12.48 -15.04
CA THR A 100 0.47 13.67 -14.22
C THR A 100 -0.31 13.40 -12.92
N ARG A 101 -0.68 12.15 -12.64
CA ARG A 101 -1.50 11.76 -11.49
C ARG A 101 -1.01 10.46 -10.87
N SER A 102 -1.18 10.34 -9.55
CA SER A 102 -0.82 9.14 -8.79
C SER A 102 -1.60 7.92 -9.28
N ARG A 103 -0.88 6.89 -9.72
CA ARG A 103 -1.45 5.59 -10.12
C ARG A 103 -0.79 4.49 -9.32
N LEU A 104 -1.53 3.41 -9.06
CA LEU A 104 -0.96 2.21 -8.48
C LEU A 104 0.01 1.56 -9.47
N LEU A 105 1.28 1.44 -9.09
CA LEU A 105 2.31 0.79 -9.89
C LEU A 105 2.50 -0.65 -9.45
N ARG A 106 2.70 -0.88 -8.16
CA ARG A 106 3.06 -2.19 -7.63
C ARG A 106 2.44 -2.41 -6.26
N VAL A 107 2.22 -3.67 -5.92
CA VAL A 107 1.88 -4.08 -4.55
C VAL A 107 2.80 -5.22 -4.15
N TRP A 108 3.33 -5.17 -2.94
CA TRP A 108 4.06 -6.26 -2.31
C TRP A 108 3.40 -6.67 -0.99
N LEU A 109 3.62 -7.92 -0.63
CA LEU A 109 3.30 -8.47 0.68
C LEU A 109 4.62 -8.70 1.44
N GLY A 110 4.75 -8.13 2.63
CA GLY A 110 5.89 -8.35 3.52
C GLY A 110 5.80 -9.67 4.30
N SER A 111 6.78 -9.89 5.17
CA SER A 111 6.79 -11.02 6.10
C SER A 111 5.60 -11.01 7.06
N GLY A 112 5.24 -12.18 7.57
CA GLY A 112 4.18 -12.33 8.55
C GLY A 112 4.66 -11.99 9.96
N TYR A 113 3.86 -11.24 10.70
CA TYR A 113 4.07 -10.88 12.09
C TYR A 113 2.99 -11.50 12.97
N GLN A 114 3.29 -11.67 14.25
CA GLN A 114 2.37 -12.27 15.24
C GLN A 114 1.10 -11.44 15.46
N ASP A 115 1.21 -10.11 15.37
CA ASP A 115 0.13 -9.17 15.57
C ASP A 115 0.31 -7.92 14.69
N ALA A 116 -0.75 -7.11 14.59
CA ALA A 116 -0.75 -5.91 13.77
C ALA A 116 0.21 -4.82 14.31
N GLU A 117 0.45 -4.75 15.61
CA GLU A 117 1.32 -3.73 16.20
C GLU A 117 2.78 -4.02 15.89
N ALA A 118 3.21 -5.28 15.96
CA ALA A 118 4.52 -5.74 15.54
C ALA A 118 4.80 -5.40 14.06
N ALA A 119 3.83 -5.66 13.17
CA ALA A 119 3.93 -5.25 11.76
C ALA A 119 4.05 -3.73 11.61
N ARG A 120 3.28 -2.95 12.38
CA ARG A 120 3.33 -1.48 12.37
C ARG A 120 4.67 -0.94 12.85
N ILE A 121 5.22 -1.52 13.92
CA ILE A 121 6.55 -1.17 14.46
C ILE A 121 7.62 -1.46 13.41
N ALA A 122 7.55 -2.61 12.73
CA ALA A 122 8.48 -2.96 11.65
C ALA A 122 8.41 -1.96 10.48
N ILE A 123 7.21 -1.57 10.04
CA ILE A 123 7.01 -0.51 9.02
C ILE A 123 7.67 0.80 9.46
N SER A 124 7.48 1.20 10.71
CA SER A 124 8.07 2.43 11.25
C SER A 124 9.60 2.37 11.31
N ALA A 125 10.16 1.25 11.76
CA ALA A 125 11.61 1.03 11.82
C ALA A 125 12.24 1.02 10.42
N ALA A 126 11.63 0.32 9.47
CA ALA A 126 12.08 0.28 8.07
C ALA A 126 12.08 1.68 7.43
N ALA A 127 11.01 2.46 7.65
CA ALA A 127 10.89 3.82 7.14
C ALA A 127 11.94 4.75 7.75
N SER A 128 12.23 4.63 9.05
CA SER A 128 13.27 5.42 9.72
C SER A 128 14.66 5.12 9.15
N ALA A 129 14.96 3.83 8.97
CA ALA A 129 16.27 3.38 8.50
C ALA A 129 16.55 3.72 7.03
N CYS A 130 15.52 3.70 6.17
CA CYS A 130 15.69 3.92 4.73
C CYS A 130 15.35 5.34 4.27
N ASN A 131 14.98 6.22 5.21
CA ASN A 131 14.68 7.62 4.93
C ASN A 131 15.16 8.54 6.08
N PRO A 132 16.44 8.47 6.48
CA PRO A 132 16.96 9.16 7.65
C PRO A 132 16.84 10.68 7.52
N ARG A 133 16.61 11.36 8.64
CA ARG A 133 16.66 12.83 8.70
C ARG A 133 18.12 13.26 8.87
N GLY A 134 18.60 14.14 7.99
CA GLY A 134 19.93 14.78 8.13
C GLY A 134 21.03 14.32 7.18
N GLY A 135 20.79 13.32 6.33
CA GLY A 135 21.81 12.78 5.40
C GLY A 135 21.61 13.12 3.92
N GLY A 136 20.61 13.94 3.55
CA GLY A 136 20.30 14.24 2.14
C GLY A 136 18.81 14.47 1.86
N GLN A 137 18.39 14.23 0.60
CA GLN A 137 17.00 14.29 0.16
C GLN A 137 16.22 13.05 0.61
N GLN A 138 14.97 13.23 1.03
CA GLN A 138 14.10 12.18 1.55
C GLN A 138 13.17 11.63 0.45
N TYR A 139 13.38 10.39 0.03
CA TYR A 139 12.65 9.79 -1.10
C TYR A 139 11.38 9.04 -0.68
N LEU A 140 11.25 8.62 0.58
CA LEU A 140 10.08 7.88 1.10
C LEU A 140 9.08 8.82 1.83
N GLY A 141 8.95 10.03 1.27
CA GLY A 141 8.14 11.12 1.81
C GLY A 141 8.90 12.00 2.79
N GLN A 142 8.48 13.26 2.85
CA GLN A 142 9.11 14.29 3.64
C GLN A 142 8.06 15.10 4.41
N ALA A 143 8.31 15.29 5.71
CA ALA A 143 7.53 16.23 6.51
C ALA A 143 7.96 17.67 6.17
N GLU A 144 6.99 18.58 6.16
CA GLU A 144 7.28 20.01 6.03
C GLU A 144 8.25 20.44 7.14
N SER A 145 9.29 21.18 6.76
CA SER A 145 10.25 21.73 7.71
C SER A 145 10.26 23.24 7.57
N LYS A 146 9.75 23.93 8.59
CA LYS A 146 9.69 25.40 8.65
C LYS A 146 11.07 26.06 8.48
N ASN A 147 12.15 25.35 8.84
CA ASN A 147 13.50 25.90 8.86
C ASN A 147 14.31 25.64 7.58
N GLN A 148 13.82 24.81 6.64
CA GLN A 148 14.62 24.37 5.50
C GLN A 148 14.04 24.74 4.14
N ASN A 149 12.93 25.51 4.09
CA ASN A 149 12.23 25.88 2.86
C ASN A 149 11.94 24.67 1.93
N ARG A 150 11.76 23.48 2.51
CA ARG A 150 11.49 22.25 1.78
C ARG A 150 10.01 21.93 1.82
N SER A 151 9.40 21.81 0.64
CA SER A 151 8.00 21.43 0.48
C SER A 151 7.71 20.02 1.01
N ARG A 152 6.50 19.82 1.52
CA ARG A 152 6.01 18.54 2.02
C ARG A 152 5.79 17.59 0.85
N LEU A 153 6.50 16.47 0.82
CA LEU A 153 6.32 15.43 -0.19
C LEU A 153 5.60 14.22 0.40
N ALA A 154 4.53 13.81 -0.28
CA ALA A 154 3.82 12.58 0.00
C ALA A 154 4.75 11.36 -0.17
N SER A 155 4.61 10.36 0.71
CA SER A 155 5.30 9.08 0.51
C SER A 155 4.75 8.39 -0.74
N PRO A 156 5.62 7.95 -1.67
CA PRO A 156 5.23 7.13 -2.81
C PRO A 156 4.88 5.70 -2.39
N LEU A 157 5.34 5.25 -1.20
CA LEU A 157 4.99 3.96 -0.63
C LEU A 157 3.89 4.11 0.42
N TRP A 158 2.80 3.38 0.23
CA TRP A 158 1.67 3.31 1.14
C TRP A 158 1.67 1.94 1.80
N CYS A 159 1.90 1.92 3.11
CA CYS A 159 1.98 0.68 3.86
C CYS A 159 0.73 0.52 4.72
N THR A 160 0.05 -0.59 4.55
CA THR A 160 -1.06 -1.03 5.39
C THR A 160 -0.78 -2.43 5.90
N ILE A 161 -1.65 -2.96 6.76
CA ILE A 161 -1.47 -4.25 7.42
C ILE A 161 -2.70 -5.09 7.16
N ARG A 162 -2.51 -6.34 6.75
CA ARG A 162 -3.59 -7.30 6.49
C ARG A 162 -3.30 -8.62 7.16
N LYS A 163 -4.34 -9.25 7.71
CA LYS A 163 -4.27 -10.60 8.25
C LYS A 163 -4.44 -11.58 7.11
N VAL A 164 -3.42 -12.42 6.90
CA VAL A 164 -3.41 -13.51 5.92
C VAL A 164 -3.00 -14.78 6.66
N GLY A 165 -3.86 -15.78 6.64
CA GLY A 165 -3.77 -16.96 7.49
C GLY A 165 -3.76 -16.57 8.97
N ARG A 166 -2.69 -16.96 9.67
CA ARG A 166 -2.50 -16.69 11.10
C ARG A 166 -1.62 -15.47 11.40
N SER A 167 -1.11 -14.79 10.37
CA SER A 167 -0.13 -13.73 10.51
C SER A 167 -0.63 -12.40 9.97
N TYR A 168 -0.03 -11.32 10.45
CA TYR A 168 -0.29 -9.96 10.00
C TYR A 168 0.86 -9.53 9.07
N HIS A 169 0.53 -9.20 7.83
CA HIS A 169 1.50 -8.86 6.80
C HIS A 169 1.42 -7.37 6.46
N PRO A 170 2.56 -6.68 6.33
CA PRO A 170 2.62 -5.40 5.64
C PRO A 170 2.18 -5.58 4.17
N VAL A 171 1.23 -4.76 3.73
CA VAL A 171 0.87 -4.60 2.31
C VAL A 171 1.43 -3.26 1.87
N ILE A 172 2.35 -3.27 0.92
CA ILE A 172 3.06 -2.08 0.44
C ILE A 172 2.56 -1.78 -0.96
N SER A 173 1.86 -0.66 -1.14
CA SER A 173 1.48 -0.14 -2.45
C SER A 173 2.46 0.96 -2.88
N GLU A 174 3.10 0.81 -4.03
CA GLU A 174 3.87 1.89 -4.66
C GLU A 174 2.97 2.64 -5.65
N LEU A 175 2.94 3.95 -5.49
CA LEU A 175 2.29 4.86 -6.40
C LEU A 175 3.31 5.55 -7.29
N ASP A 176 2.83 5.96 -8.46
CA ASP A 176 3.55 6.85 -9.37
C ASP A 176 4.02 8.10 -8.64
N ASN A 177 5.23 8.56 -8.95
CA ASN A 177 5.87 9.63 -8.22
C ASN A 177 6.92 10.37 -9.05
N MET A 178 7.23 11.59 -8.62
CA MET A 178 8.09 12.52 -9.34
C MET A 178 9.56 12.11 -9.49
N TYR A 179 10.01 11.04 -8.81
CA TYR A 179 11.40 10.59 -8.89
C TYR A 179 11.62 9.60 -10.04
N LEU A 180 10.57 8.93 -10.53
CA LEU A 180 10.67 7.98 -11.64
C LEU A 180 10.97 8.70 -12.96
N GLY A 181 11.88 8.16 -13.76
CA GLY A 181 12.32 8.77 -15.02
C GLY A 181 13.19 10.01 -14.84
N THR A 182 13.70 10.26 -13.62
CA THR A 182 14.59 11.39 -13.32
C THR A 182 15.97 10.91 -12.91
N ASN A 183 16.95 11.82 -12.81
CA ASN A 183 18.27 11.52 -12.25
C ASN A 183 18.22 11.06 -10.77
N GLN A 184 17.10 11.26 -10.08
CA GLN A 184 16.89 10.82 -8.69
C GLN A 184 16.31 9.40 -8.60
N GLU A 185 15.91 8.79 -9.73
CA GLU A 185 15.26 7.48 -9.76
C GLU A 185 16.11 6.42 -9.05
N THR A 186 17.40 6.35 -9.35
CA THR A 186 18.31 5.36 -8.73
C THR A 186 18.35 5.48 -7.20
N ALA A 187 18.37 6.71 -6.67
CA ALA A 187 18.37 6.94 -5.23
C ALA A 187 17.03 6.54 -4.58
N TYR A 188 15.92 6.85 -5.25
CA TYR A 188 14.59 6.40 -4.84
C TYR A 188 14.49 4.87 -4.83
N LEU A 189 14.89 4.20 -5.91
CA LEU A 189 14.84 2.74 -6.03
C LEU A 189 15.69 2.08 -4.92
N ARG A 190 16.89 2.61 -4.62
CA ARG A 190 17.70 2.11 -3.49
C ARG A 190 16.98 2.25 -2.14
N ALA A 191 16.36 3.39 -1.87
CA ALA A 191 15.62 3.61 -0.64
C ALA A 191 14.38 2.69 -0.55
N ARG A 192 13.64 2.55 -1.65
CA ARG A 192 12.50 1.65 -1.78
C ARG A 192 12.90 0.21 -1.53
N ASP A 193 13.93 -0.27 -2.21
CA ASP A 193 14.35 -1.67 -2.12
C ASP A 193 14.90 -1.98 -0.73
N GLY A 194 15.64 -1.04 -0.12
CA GLY A 194 16.06 -1.16 1.28
C GLY A 194 14.87 -1.27 2.24
N PHE A 195 13.82 -0.46 2.01
CA PHE A 195 12.60 -0.51 2.79
C PHE A 195 11.87 -1.86 2.63
N LEU A 196 11.68 -2.33 1.39
CA LEU A 196 11.02 -3.60 1.08
C LEU A 196 11.79 -4.80 1.68
N ARG A 197 13.12 -4.84 1.56
CA ARG A 197 13.95 -5.91 2.15
C ARG A 197 13.83 -5.95 3.67
N ARG A 198 13.78 -4.80 4.33
CA ARG A 198 13.59 -4.73 5.80
C ARG A 198 12.22 -5.25 6.24
N LEU A 199 11.22 -5.21 5.37
CA LEU A 199 9.91 -5.82 5.61
C LEU A 199 9.85 -7.28 5.16
N GLY A 200 10.97 -7.85 4.72
CA GLY A 200 11.11 -9.24 4.31
C GLY A 200 10.41 -9.56 3.00
N VAL A 201 10.26 -8.58 2.10
CA VAL A 201 9.81 -8.81 0.72
C VAL A 201 10.92 -9.51 -0.06
N THR A 202 10.58 -10.61 -0.75
CA THR A 202 11.50 -11.33 -1.64
C THR A 202 11.18 -11.05 -3.11
N GLY A 203 12.17 -11.17 -4.01
CA GLY A 203 11.97 -10.98 -5.46
C GLY A 203 11.51 -9.57 -5.85
N ILE A 204 12.25 -8.54 -5.41
CA ILE A 204 11.95 -7.12 -5.68
C ILE A 204 12.14 -6.80 -7.18
#